data_AF-A0A925WRE1-F1
#
_entry.id   AF-A0A925WRE1-F1
#
_cell.length_a   1.000
_cell.length_b   1.000
_cell.length_c   1.000
_cell.angle_alpha   90.00
_cell.angle_beta   90.00
_cell.angle_gamma   90.00
#
_symmetry.space_group_name_H-M   'P 1'
#
loop_
_entity.id
_entity.type
_entity.pdbx_description
1 polymer ?
#
loop_
_entity_poly.entity_id
_entity_poly.type
_entity_poly.pdbx_seq_one_letter_code
_entity_poly.pdbx_strand_id
1 'polypeptide(L)'
;NIPTIPNIIAPTAADAVKAAEQVGYPVVLKLHSETITHKTDVGGVLLNITDAEGVRRGYEAIQTSVQQKVGSGHFLGVAVQPMVKLEGYELIIGSSVDSQFGPVLLFGSGGTLVEVFKDRALGLPPLNTTLARRMMEQTKIYTALQGVRGRKGVDLAALEKIMVRFSQLVVEQPWIKEIDINPLVASPERLLALDARVVLHDPATPVADLPKPAIRPYPTQYVQNWTAKDGETILIRPIRPEDEPLLVKFHERLSERTVYMRFFSPLNLGQRVAHERLSRIAFIDYNQEMALVPTRMNPESGEPEILGAGRLIKEHGRREAEFSLLITDDFQGKGLGRELLARLVGIGRDEGLQRIHGYVLPENTGMLKVCEDLGFKQHYDAQENVVKVTLEL
;
A
#
# COMPACT_ATOMS: atom_id res chain seq x y z
N ASN A 1 8.35 -5.17 -7.32
CA ASN A 1 9.45 -6.11 -7.61
C ASN A 1 9.81 -6.92 -6.38
N ILE A 2 9.25 -8.12 -6.27
CA ILE A 2 9.68 -9.16 -5.32
C ILE A 2 10.68 -10.04 -6.10
N PRO A 3 11.90 -10.27 -5.62
CA PRO A 3 12.88 -11.06 -6.36
C PRO A 3 12.44 -12.51 -6.53
N THR A 4 12.48 -13.01 -7.77
CA THR A 4 12.13 -14.40 -8.12
C THR A 4 13.29 -15.09 -8.83
N ILE A 5 13.22 -16.41 -8.91
CA ILE A 5 14.10 -17.20 -9.77
C ILE A 5 13.57 -17.24 -11.22
N PRO A 6 14.45 -17.44 -12.22
CA PRO A 6 14.03 -17.76 -13.57
C PRO A 6 13.07 -18.95 -13.60
N ASN A 7 12.03 -18.83 -14.42
CA ASN A 7 10.97 -19.83 -14.53
C ASN A 7 10.60 -20.01 -16.00
N ILE A 8 11.07 -21.08 -16.64
CA ILE A 8 10.83 -21.34 -18.07
C ILE A 8 9.79 -22.44 -18.19
N ILE A 9 8.63 -22.13 -18.78
CA ILE A 9 7.60 -23.12 -19.06
C ILE A 9 8.01 -23.94 -20.28
N ALA A 10 7.98 -25.26 -20.12
CA ALA A 10 8.33 -26.24 -21.12
C ALA A 10 7.13 -27.18 -21.35
N PRO A 11 6.38 -26.97 -22.45
CA PRO A 11 5.24 -27.82 -22.80
C PRO A 11 5.64 -29.26 -23.14
N THR A 12 6.88 -29.49 -23.61
CA THR A 12 7.38 -30.81 -23.99
C THR A 12 8.68 -31.18 -23.28
N ALA A 13 9.03 -32.47 -23.25
CA ALA A 13 10.31 -32.93 -22.69
C ALA A 13 11.53 -32.33 -23.45
N ALA A 14 11.41 -32.12 -24.77
CA ALA A 14 12.46 -31.49 -25.55
C ALA A 14 12.66 -30.01 -25.17
N ASP A 15 11.55 -29.28 -24.97
CA ASP A 15 11.59 -27.89 -24.48
C ASP A 15 12.18 -27.83 -23.07
N ALA A 16 11.89 -28.82 -22.21
CA ALA A 16 12.41 -28.87 -20.85
C ALA A 16 13.93 -29.06 -20.84
N VAL A 17 14.47 -29.90 -21.72
CA VAL A 17 15.93 -30.08 -21.87
C VAL A 17 16.57 -28.78 -22.36
N LYS A 18 16.01 -28.15 -23.40
CA LYS A 18 16.51 -26.87 -23.91
C LYS A 18 16.51 -25.78 -22.85
N ALA A 19 15.43 -25.70 -22.05
CA ALA A 19 15.33 -24.78 -20.93
C ALA A 19 16.38 -25.08 -19.84
N ALA A 20 16.61 -26.36 -19.52
CA ALA A 20 17.62 -26.75 -18.54
C ALA A 20 19.04 -26.43 -18.98
N GLU A 21 19.36 -26.61 -20.27
CA GLU A 21 20.64 -26.20 -20.86
C GLU A 21 20.85 -24.68 -20.81
N GLN A 22 19.79 -23.90 -21.02
CA GLN A 22 19.83 -22.44 -20.91
C GLN A 22 20.02 -21.97 -19.45
N VAL A 23 19.35 -22.63 -18.49
CA VAL A 23 19.40 -22.28 -17.07
C VAL A 23 20.72 -22.73 -16.42
N GLY A 24 21.25 -23.87 -16.84
CA GLY A 24 22.41 -24.53 -16.25
C GLY A 24 22.03 -25.50 -15.12
N TYR A 25 22.70 -26.66 -15.09
CA TYR A 25 22.48 -27.71 -14.10
C TYR A 25 23.19 -27.42 -12.76
N PRO A 26 22.68 -27.93 -11.61
CA PRO A 26 21.45 -28.70 -11.49
C PRO A 26 20.18 -27.85 -11.56
N VAL A 27 19.10 -28.44 -12.08
CA VAL A 27 17.78 -27.80 -12.23
C VAL A 27 16.70 -28.50 -11.40
N VAL A 28 15.56 -27.83 -11.30
CA VAL A 28 14.32 -28.29 -10.69
C VAL A 28 13.24 -28.34 -11.77
N LEU A 29 12.46 -29.41 -11.79
CA LEU A 29 11.23 -29.51 -12.58
C LEU A 29 10.02 -29.41 -11.67
N LYS A 30 9.11 -28.48 -11.97
CA LYS A 30 7.82 -28.34 -11.29
C LYS A 30 6.69 -28.51 -12.29
N LEU A 31 5.60 -29.15 -11.90
CA LEU A 31 4.40 -29.27 -12.71
C LEU A 31 3.86 -27.89 -13.11
N HIS A 32 3.55 -27.72 -14.39
CA HIS A 32 2.76 -26.61 -14.89
C HIS A 32 1.31 -27.07 -15.08
N SER A 33 0.39 -26.47 -14.33
CA SER A 33 -1.04 -26.79 -14.32
C SER A 33 -1.83 -25.58 -13.87
N GLU A 34 -3.03 -25.39 -14.44
CA GLU A 34 -3.99 -24.35 -14.02
C GLU A 34 -4.96 -24.83 -12.94
N THR A 35 -4.99 -26.13 -12.66
CA THR A 35 -6.00 -26.77 -11.81
C THR A 35 -5.43 -27.42 -10.56
N ILE A 36 -4.12 -27.73 -10.54
CA ILE A 36 -3.45 -28.34 -9.40
C ILE A 36 -2.68 -27.27 -8.62
N THR A 37 -3.10 -27.03 -7.37
CA THR A 37 -2.46 -26.06 -6.48
C THR A 37 -1.32 -26.67 -5.67
N HIS A 38 -1.48 -27.89 -5.13
CA HIS A 38 -0.46 -28.58 -4.34
C HIS A 38 0.34 -29.56 -5.20
N LYS A 39 1.38 -29.03 -5.87
CA LYS A 39 2.22 -29.77 -6.82
C LYS A 39 2.91 -30.99 -6.20
N THR A 40 3.36 -30.90 -4.95
CA THR A 40 4.06 -31.99 -4.25
C THR A 40 3.17 -33.22 -4.05
N ASP A 41 1.89 -33.04 -3.77
CA ASP A 41 0.95 -34.14 -3.47
C ASP A 41 0.74 -35.07 -4.67
N VAL A 42 0.86 -34.50 -5.87
CA VAL A 42 0.78 -35.25 -7.13
C VAL A 42 2.15 -35.69 -7.65
N GLY A 43 3.22 -35.56 -6.86
CA GLY A 43 4.59 -35.86 -7.31
C GLY A 43 5.10 -34.90 -8.39
N GLY A 44 4.54 -33.69 -8.45
CA GLY A 44 4.82 -32.69 -9.47
C GLY A 44 6.04 -31.83 -9.20
N VAL A 45 6.96 -32.24 -8.32
CA VAL A 45 8.20 -31.51 -8.03
C VAL A 45 9.35 -32.49 -7.96
N LEU A 46 10.35 -32.30 -8.83
CA LEU A 46 11.59 -33.08 -8.84
C LEU A 46 12.78 -32.13 -8.74
N LEU A 47 13.65 -32.39 -7.75
CA LEU A 47 14.77 -31.53 -7.40
C LEU A 47 16.11 -32.14 -7.85
N ASN A 48 17.14 -31.30 -7.94
CA ASN A 48 18.54 -31.70 -8.12
C ASN A 48 18.79 -32.59 -9.37
N ILE A 49 18.19 -32.23 -10.50
CA ILE A 49 18.40 -32.91 -11.78
C ILE A 49 19.68 -32.36 -12.42
N THR A 50 20.63 -33.23 -12.74
CA THR A 50 22.01 -32.86 -13.06
C THR A 50 22.37 -32.92 -14.55
N ASP A 51 21.51 -33.50 -15.39
CA ASP A 51 21.78 -33.71 -16.81
C ASP A 51 20.48 -33.82 -17.65
N ALA A 52 20.63 -33.76 -18.97
CA ALA A 52 19.53 -33.78 -19.92
C ALA A 52 18.68 -35.06 -19.85
N GLU A 53 19.30 -36.21 -19.63
CA GLU A 53 18.58 -37.48 -19.50
C GLU A 53 17.75 -37.52 -18.22
N GLY A 54 18.26 -36.96 -17.13
CA GLY A 54 17.51 -36.74 -15.89
C GLY A 54 16.31 -35.83 -16.09
N VAL A 55 16.44 -34.79 -16.94
CA VAL A 55 15.30 -33.91 -17.29
C VAL A 55 14.22 -34.67 -18.05
N ARG A 56 14.60 -35.49 -19.06
CA ARG A 56 13.64 -36.31 -19.82
C ARG A 56 12.89 -37.27 -18.91
N ARG A 57 13.62 -38.05 -18.09
CA ARG A 57 13.02 -38.98 -17.12
C ARG A 57 12.14 -38.24 -16.11
N GLY A 58 12.59 -37.08 -15.63
CA GLY A 58 11.83 -36.28 -14.67
C GLY A 58 10.52 -35.74 -15.25
N TYR A 59 10.54 -35.27 -16.50
CA TYR A 59 9.34 -34.83 -17.21
C TYR A 59 8.31 -35.97 -17.32
N GLU A 60 8.75 -37.14 -17.81
CA GLU A 60 7.89 -38.31 -17.98
C GLU A 60 7.34 -38.82 -16.63
N ALA A 61 8.15 -38.79 -15.58
CA ALA A 61 7.74 -39.19 -14.24
C ALA A 61 6.64 -38.27 -13.68
N ILE A 62 6.77 -36.95 -13.83
CA ILE A 62 5.74 -35.99 -13.42
C ILE A 62 4.47 -36.22 -14.24
N GLN A 63 4.59 -36.33 -15.56
CA GLN A 63 3.45 -36.55 -16.45
C GLN A 63 2.67 -37.81 -16.07
N THR A 64 3.38 -38.93 -15.86
CA THR A 64 2.80 -40.21 -15.48
C THR A 64 2.10 -40.13 -14.13
N SER A 65 2.74 -39.52 -13.12
CA SER A 65 2.17 -39.37 -11.78
C SER A 65 0.88 -38.54 -11.78
N VAL A 66 0.86 -37.43 -12.53
CA VAL A 66 -0.33 -36.58 -12.67
C VAL A 66 -1.45 -37.33 -13.39
N GLN A 67 -1.13 -37.99 -14.49
CA GLN A 67 -2.10 -38.78 -15.25
C GLN A 67 -2.76 -39.87 -14.41
N GLN A 68 -1.98 -40.56 -13.57
CA GLN A 68 -2.50 -41.63 -12.70
C GLN A 68 -3.34 -41.12 -11.53
N LYS A 69 -2.97 -39.99 -10.93
CA LYS A 69 -3.63 -39.49 -9.71
C LYS A 69 -4.86 -38.64 -9.99
N VAL A 70 -4.82 -37.82 -11.03
CA VAL A 70 -5.85 -36.80 -11.28
C VAL A 70 -6.30 -36.70 -12.74
N GLY A 71 -5.59 -37.34 -13.67
CA GLY A 71 -5.96 -37.40 -15.09
C GLY A 71 -5.11 -36.52 -16.00
N SER A 72 -5.10 -36.81 -17.30
CA SER A 72 -4.20 -36.18 -18.28
C SER A 72 -4.49 -34.71 -18.55
N GLY A 73 -5.74 -34.26 -18.38
CA GLY A 73 -6.14 -32.87 -18.63
C GLY A 73 -5.53 -31.84 -17.67
N HIS A 74 -4.86 -32.29 -16.62
CA HIS A 74 -4.25 -31.43 -15.60
C HIS A 74 -2.75 -31.19 -15.80
N PHE A 75 -2.15 -31.75 -16.85
CA PHE A 75 -0.73 -31.63 -17.16
C PHE A 75 -0.52 -30.74 -18.40
N LEU A 76 0.02 -29.53 -18.20
CA LEU A 76 0.34 -28.58 -19.28
C LEU A 76 1.84 -28.55 -19.61
N GLY A 77 2.62 -29.46 -19.02
CA GLY A 77 4.07 -29.50 -19.10
C GLY A 77 4.74 -29.27 -17.75
N VAL A 78 5.97 -28.77 -17.78
CA VAL A 78 6.76 -28.48 -16.58
C VAL A 78 7.36 -27.08 -16.64
N ALA A 79 7.61 -26.49 -15.49
CA ALA A 79 8.42 -25.32 -15.33
C ALA A 79 9.83 -25.72 -14.90
N VAL A 80 10.83 -25.24 -15.63
CA VAL A 80 12.26 -25.48 -15.36
C VAL A 80 12.83 -24.30 -14.61
N GLN A 81 13.45 -24.57 -13.46
CA GLN A 81 14.01 -23.57 -12.55
C GLN A 81 15.43 -23.96 -12.13
N PRO A 82 16.33 -23.00 -11.82
CA PRO A 82 17.64 -23.34 -11.27
C PRO A 82 17.51 -23.95 -9.87
N MET A 83 18.35 -24.92 -9.54
CA MET A 83 18.43 -25.45 -8.18
C MET A 83 19.15 -24.45 -7.27
N VAL A 84 18.38 -23.76 -6.42
CA VAL A 84 18.93 -22.78 -5.48
C VAL A 84 19.38 -23.48 -4.20
N LYS A 85 20.70 -23.56 -3.99
CA LYS A 85 21.29 -23.94 -2.69
C LYS A 85 21.61 -22.67 -1.91
N LEU A 86 20.70 -22.23 -1.05
CA LEU A 86 20.96 -21.13 -0.12
C LEU A 86 20.84 -21.64 1.30
N GLU A 87 21.86 -21.33 2.11
CA GLU A 87 21.74 -21.41 3.56
C GLU A 87 20.95 -20.21 4.06
N GLY A 88 19.62 -20.33 4.04
CA GLY A 88 18.71 -19.29 4.48
C GLY A 88 17.56 -19.87 5.32
N TYR A 89 16.74 -18.97 5.83
CA TYR A 89 15.46 -19.31 6.44
C TYR A 89 14.39 -19.35 5.37
N GLU A 90 13.50 -20.34 5.42
CA GLU A 90 12.28 -20.34 4.63
C GLU A 90 11.23 -19.50 5.36
N LEU A 91 10.64 -18.54 4.67
CA LEU A 91 9.57 -17.68 5.14
C LEU A 91 8.32 -17.90 4.30
N ILE A 92 7.18 -17.59 4.89
CA ILE A 92 5.90 -17.46 4.17
C ILE A 92 5.43 -16.02 4.25
N ILE A 93 5.04 -15.48 3.09
CA ILE A 93 4.26 -14.23 3.00
C ILE A 93 2.99 -14.58 2.25
N GLY A 94 1.83 -14.25 2.81
CA GLY A 94 0.55 -14.60 2.19
C GLY A 94 -0.52 -13.54 2.39
N SER A 95 -1.62 -13.69 1.68
CA SER A 95 -2.85 -12.98 1.91
C SER A 95 -4.05 -13.85 1.57
N SER A 96 -5.08 -13.74 2.39
CA SER A 96 -6.40 -14.33 2.16
C SER A 96 -7.49 -13.32 2.53
N VAL A 97 -8.70 -13.54 2.03
CA VAL A 97 -9.85 -12.68 2.33
C VAL A 97 -10.54 -13.16 3.61
N ASP A 98 -10.65 -12.26 4.57
CA ASP A 98 -11.51 -12.38 5.74
C ASP A 98 -12.87 -11.71 5.50
N SER A 99 -13.92 -12.28 6.09
CA SER A 99 -15.31 -11.81 5.90
C SER A 99 -15.60 -10.41 6.47
N GLN A 100 -14.85 -9.98 7.49
CA GLN A 100 -15.04 -8.69 8.15
C GLN A 100 -14.00 -7.67 7.70
N PHE A 101 -12.75 -8.10 7.53
CA PHE A 101 -11.63 -7.19 7.26
C PHE A 101 -11.22 -7.09 5.79
N GLY A 102 -11.81 -7.91 4.92
CA GLY A 102 -11.35 -8.05 3.54
C GLY A 102 -9.97 -8.71 3.49
N PRO A 103 -9.04 -8.28 2.62
CA PRO A 103 -7.72 -8.88 2.56
C PRO A 103 -6.96 -8.75 3.89
N VAL A 104 -6.45 -9.88 4.40
CA VAL A 104 -5.57 -9.98 5.56
C VAL A 104 -4.23 -10.53 5.09
N LEU A 105 -3.13 -9.97 5.57
CA LEU A 105 -1.77 -10.42 5.28
C LEU A 105 -1.28 -11.39 6.35
N LEU A 106 -0.39 -12.29 5.93
CA LEU A 106 0.28 -13.31 6.74
C LEU A 106 1.80 -13.16 6.56
N PHE A 107 2.54 -13.23 7.67
CA PHE A 107 3.99 -13.39 7.69
C PHE A 107 4.36 -14.46 8.71
N GLY A 108 5.33 -15.32 8.39
CA GLY A 108 5.78 -16.34 9.34
C GLY A 108 6.94 -17.17 8.84
N SER A 109 7.30 -18.18 9.63
CA SER A 109 8.22 -19.23 9.16
C SER A 109 7.54 -20.07 8.07
N GLY A 110 8.29 -20.35 7.00
CA GLY A 110 7.90 -21.16 5.85
C GLY A 110 8.30 -22.63 5.98
N GLY A 111 8.11 -23.37 4.88
CA GLY A 111 8.48 -24.79 4.79
C GLY A 111 7.39 -25.76 5.25
N THR A 112 7.73 -27.04 5.35
CA THR A 112 6.74 -28.11 5.60
C THR A 112 6.16 -28.11 7.02
N LEU A 113 6.77 -27.40 7.96
CA LEU A 113 6.38 -27.40 9.37
C LEU A 113 5.59 -26.15 9.81
N VAL A 114 5.14 -25.32 8.86
CA VAL A 114 4.34 -24.09 9.14
C VAL A 114 3.13 -24.39 10.02
N GLU A 115 2.41 -25.49 9.74
CA GLU A 115 1.20 -25.88 10.48
C GLU A 115 1.50 -26.29 11.93
N VAL A 116 2.71 -26.78 12.19
CA VAL A 116 3.13 -27.33 13.49
C VAL A 116 3.63 -26.22 14.41
N PHE A 117 4.50 -25.32 13.92
CA PHE A 117 5.11 -24.29 14.77
C PHE A 117 4.18 -23.11 15.06
N LYS A 118 3.16 -22.89 14.21
CA LYS A 118 2.19 -21.78 14.30
C LYS A 118 2.86 -20.41 14.51
N ASP A 119 4.09 -20.25 14.01
CA ASP A 119 4.87 -19.01 14.12
C ASP A 119 4.47 -18.05 13.00
N ARG A 120 3.40 -17.31 13.24
CA ARG A 120 2.79 -16.40 12.26
C ARG A 120 2.31 -15.12 12.92
N ALA A 121 2.31 -14.04 12.13
CA ALA A 121 1.68 -12.78 12.43
C ALA A 121 0.68 -12.43 11.33
N LEU A 122 -0.41 -11.75 11.71
CA LEU A 122 -1.42 -11.23 10.81
C LEU A 122 -1.37 -9.71 10.79
N GLY A 123 -1.69 -9.11 9.64
CA GLY A 123 -1.70 -7.67 9.47
C GLY A 123 -2.72 -7.24 8.44
N LEU A 124 -3.20 -6.01 8.53
CA LEU A 124 -4.12 -5.44 7.55
C LEU A 124 -3.33 -4.61 6.53
N PRO A 125 -3.57 -4.77 5.23
CA PRO A 125 -3.02 -3.88 4.23
C PRO A 125 -3.79 -2.54 4.20
N PRO A 126 -3.16 -1.44 3.75
CA PRO A 126 -1.77 -1.34 3.31
C PRO A 126 -0.75 -1.29 4.46
N LEU A 127 0.42 -1.89 4.25
CA LEU A 127 1.58 -1.78 5.15
C LEU A 127 2.50 -0.63 4.71
N ASN A 128 3.01 0.11 5.69
CA ASN A 128 4.27 0.86 5.56
C ASN A 128 5.42 0.07 6.20
N THR A 129 6.66 0.56 6.12
CA THR A 129 7.83 -0.15 6.66
C THR A 129 7.75 -0.38 8.16
N THR A 130 7.20 0.59 8.91
CA THR A 130 6.97 0.46 10.36
C THR A 130 5.99 -0.66 10.68
N LEU A 131 4.84 -0.71 10.01
CA LEU A 131 3.84 -1.76 10.20
C LEU A 131 4.38 -3.13 9.78
N ALA A 132 5.11 -3.21 8.66
CA ALA A 132 5.78 -4.42 8.22
C ALA A 132 6.78 -4.94 9.26
N ARG A 133 7.62 -4.06 9.80
CA ARG A 133 8.57 -4.41 10.88
C ARG A 133 7.84 -4.92 12.12
N ARG A 134 6.81 -4.21 12.59
CA ARG A 134 6.01 -4.60 13.76
C ARG A 134 5.34 -5.96 13.56
N MET A 135 4.84 -6.24 12.37
CA MET A 135 4.26 -7.54 12.03
C MET A 135 5.32 -8.65 12.10
N MET A 136 6.53 -8.43 11.59
CA MET A 136 7.61 -9.41 11.69
C MET A 136 8.08 -9.62 13.14
N GLU A 137 8.21 -8.56 13.94
CA GLU A 137 8.60 -8.60 15.36
C GLU A 137 7.71 -9.50 16.23
N GLN A 138 6.48 -9.78 15.79
CA GLN A 138 5.54 -10.67 16.48
C GLN A 138 5.84 -12.17 16.28
N THR A 139 6.79 -12.51 15.41
CA THR A 139 7.18 -13.89 15.10
C THR A 139 8.48 -14.30 15.79
N LYS A 140 8.62 -15.59 16.12
CA LYS A 140 9.84 -16.18 16.67
C LYS A 140 10.97 -16.20 15.66
N ILE A 141 10.66 -16.43 14.37
CA ILE A 141 11.65 -16.43 13.29
C ILE A 141 12.37 -15.10 13.16
N TYR A 142 11.74 -13.97 13.53
CA TYR A 142 12.37 -12.65 13.48
C TYR A 142 13.68 -12.56 14.28
N THR A 143 13.75 -13.19 15.45
CA THR A 143 14.99 -13.28 16.23
C THR A 143 16.10 -14.00 15.46
N ALA A 144 15.76 -15.05 14.69
CA ALA A 144 16.72 -15.77 13.87
C ALA A 144 17.17 -14.94 12.64
N LEU A 145 16.27 -14.13 12.08
CA LEU A 145 16.54 -13.20 10.98
C LEU A 145 17.53 -12.09 11.37
N GLN A 146 17.59 -11.71 12.65
CA GLN A 146 18.58 -10.76 13.17
C GLN A 146 20.00 -11.33 13.26
N GLY A 147 20.15 -12.66 13.16
CA GLY A 147 21.40 -13.38 13.31
C GLY A 147 21.53 -14.03 14.69
N VAL A 148 21.80 -15.34 14.71
CA VAL A 148 21.92 -16.14 15.94
C VAL A 148 23.10 -17.11 15.82
N ARG A 149 23.78 -17.38 16.94
CA ARG A 149 24.83 -18.42 17.07
C ARG A 149 25.90 -18.37 15.95
N GLY A 150 26.39 -17.17 15.61
CA GLY A 150 27.44 -16.98 14.62
C GLY A 150 26.96 -16.90 13.16
N ARG A 151 25.66 -17.12 12.87
CA ARG A 151 25.08 -16.78 11.56
C ARG A 151 24.83 -15.28 11.45
N LYS A 152 25.19 -14.71 10.29
CA LYS A 152 24.86 -13.33 9.94
C LYS A 152 23.33 -13.19 9.78
N GLY A 153 22.80 -12.05 10.17
CA GLY A 153 21.40 -11.70 9.92
C GLY A 153 21.10 -11.47 8.43
N VAL A 154 19.82 -11.47 8.09
CA VAL A 154 19.34 -11.11 6.75
C VAL A 154 19.20 -9.60 6.61
N ASP A 155 19.05 -9.10 5.38
CA ASP A 155 18.71 -7.70 5.14
C ASP A 155 17.24 -7.43 5.50
N LEU A 156 17.00 -7.06 6.75
CA LEU A 156 15.66 -6.75 7.28
C LEU A 156 15.02 -5.55 6.56
N ALA A 157 15.80 -4.55 6.15
CA ALA A 157 15.27 -3.39 5.45
C ALA A 157 14.77 -3.78 4.03
N ALA A 158 15.47 -4.69 3.35
CA ALA A 158 14.99 -5.26 2.10
C ALA A 158 13.74 -6.12 2.32
N LEU A 159 13.66 -6.90 3.40
CA LEU A 159 12.49 -7.71 3.72
C LEU A 159 11.25 -6.85 4.04
N GLU A 160 11.41 -5.76 4.79
CA GLU A 160 10.36 -4.76 5.03
C GLU A 160 9.81 -4.19 3.71
N LYS A 161 10.70 -3.87 2.77
CA LYS A 161 10.30 -3.40 1.43
C LYS A 161 9.55 -4.46 0.65
N ILE A 162 9.90 -5.74 0.78
CA ILE A 162 9.14 -6.85 0.16
C ILE A 162 7.75 -6.94 0.77
N MET A 163 7.62 -6.87 2.10
CA MET A 163 6.32 -6.87 2.79
C MET A 163 5.43 -5.71 2.36
N VAL A 164 5.97 -4.49 2.27
CA VAL A 164 5.24 -3.31 1.78
C VAL A 164 4.79 -3.50 0.33
N ARG A 165 5.66 -4.01 -0.55
CA ARG A 165 5.32 -4.27 -1.96
C ARG A 165 4.27 -5.37 -2.10
N PHE A 166 4.36 -6.43 -1.31
CA PHE A 166 3.37 -7.49 -1.28
C PHE A 166 2.00 -6.96 -0.82
N SER A 167 1.99 -6.14 0.23
CA SER A 167 0.79 -5.45 0.70
C SER A 167 0.18 -4.55 -0.37
N GLN A 168 1.01 -3.78 -1.09
CA GLN A 168 0.56 -2.94 -2.19
C GLN A 168 -0.03 -3.75 -3.34
N LEU A 169 0.60 -4.87 -3.72
CA LEU A 169 0.07 -5.80 -4.73
C LEU A 169 -1.34 -6.28 -4.38
N VAL A 170 -1.56 -6.71 -3.14
CA VAL A 170 -2.87 -7.20 -2.67
C VAL A 170 -3.93 -6.09 -2.74
N VAL A 171 -3.56 -4.86 -2.38
CA VAL A 171 -4.47 -3.70 -2.43
C VAL A 171 -4.80 -3.28 -3.86
N GLU A 172 -3.79 -3.24 -4.73
CA GLU A 172 -3.94 -2.75 -6.11
C GLU A 172 -4.56 -3.80 -7.04
N GLN A 173 -4.59 -5.06 -6.64
CA GLN A 173 -5.18 -6.15 -7.43
C GLN A 173 -6.34 -6.81 -6.66
N PRO A 174 -7.53 -6.18 -6.57
CA PRO A 174 -8.70 -6.72 -5.84
C PRO A 174 -9.21 -8.08 -6.34
N TRP A 175 -8.79 -8.49 -7.54
CA TRP A 175 -9.09 -9.80 -8.12
C TRP A 175 -8.35 -10.95 -7.44
N ILE A 176 -7.27 -10.66 -6.70
CA ILE A 176 -6.55 -11.67 -5.94
C ILE A 176 -7.41 -12.08 -4.73
N LYS A 177 -7.92 -13.31 -4.76
CA LYS A 177 -8.66 -13.93 -3.65
C LYS A 177 -7.72 -14.49 -2.58
N GLU A 178 -6.64 -15.10 -3.02
CA GLU A 178 -5.59 -15.65 -2.17
C GLU A 178 -4.26 -15.55 -2.89
N ILE A 179 -3.20 -15.21 -2.16
CA ILE A 179 -1.84 -15.21 -2.70
C ILE A 179 -0.89 -15.64 -1.61
N ASP A 180 0.05 -16.52 -1.94
CA ASP A 180 1.13 -16.88 -1.04
C ASP A 180 2.45 -17.04 -1.79
N ILE A 181 3.52 -16.61 -1.14
CA ILE A 181 4.91 -16.87 -1.51
C ILE A 181 5.44 -17.83 -0.46
N ASN A 182 5.61 -19.09 -0.86
CA ASN A 182 6.06 -20.15 0.02
C ASN A 182 6.89 -21.21 -0.73
N PRO A 183 8.23 -21.26 -0.54
CA PRO A 183 9.01 -20.43 0.37
C PRO A 183 9.50 -19.12 -0.29
N LEU A 184 9.51 -18.05 0.51
CA LEU A 184 10.45 -16.94 0.36
C LEU A 184 11.73 -17.30 1.13
N VAL A 185 12.82 -17.59 0.45
CA VAL A 185 14.10 -17.86 1.09
C VAL A 185 14.79 -16.56 1.46
N ALA A 186 15.16 -16.42 2.73
CA ALA A 186 15.90 -15.29 3.26
C ALA A 186 17.28 -15.73 3.75
N SER A 187 18.33 -15.30 3.05
CA SER A 187 19.74 -15.50 3.45
C SER A 187 20.44 -14.14 3.67
N PRO A 188 21.64 -14.13 4.28
CA PRO A 188 22.42 -12.91 4.44
C PRO A 188 22.80 -12.22 3.11
N GLU A 189 22.82 -12.98 2.01
CA GLU A 189 23.20 -12.51 0.68
C GLU A 189 22.00 -12.03 -0.14
N ARG A 190 20.83 -12.67 -0.01
CA ARG A 190 19.66 -12.36 -0.83
C ARG A 190 18.33 -12.86 -0.25
N LEU A 191 17.25 -12.25 -0.73
CA LEU A 191 15.87 -12.66 -0.52
C LEU A 191 15.31 -13.15 -1.88
N LEU A 192 14.75 -14.36 -1.94
CA LEU A 192 14.24 -14.95 -3.19
C LEU A 192 12.95 -15.74 -2.98
N ALA A 193 11.91 -15.39 -3.74
CA ALA A 193 10.70 -16.19 -3.86
C ALA A 193 10.98 -17.41 -4.76
N LEU A 194 10.88 -18.61 -4.20
CA LEU A 194 11.11 -19.86 -4.95
C LEU A 194 9.81 -20.48 -5.48
N ASP A 195 8.69 -20.19 -4.84
CA ASP A 195 7.36 -20.54 -5.32
C ASP A 195 6.35 -19.48 -4.90
N ALA A 196 5.30 -19.37 -5.69
CA ALA A 196 4.16 -18.53 -5.39
C ALA A 196 2.89 -19.17 -5.96
N ARG A 197 1.78 -18.98 -5.26
CA ARG A 197 0.45 -19.38 -5.68
C ARG A 197 -0.47 -18.17 -5.62
N VAL A 198 -1.29 -17.99 -6.65
CA VAL A 198 -2.28 -16.93 -6.73
C VAL A 198 -3.60 -17.56 -7.15
N VAL A 199 -4.64 -17.31 -6.37
CA VAL A 199 -6.02 -17.69 -6.65
C VAL A 199 -6.80 -16.42 -6.90
N LEU A 200 -7.54 -16.37 -8.00
CA LEU A 200 -8.36 -15.22 -8.37
C LEU A 200 -9.82 -15.44 -7.96
N HIS A 201 -10.55 -14.33 -7.81
CA HIS A 201 -12.01 -14.36 -7.78
C HIS A 201 -12.57 -14.85 -9.13
N ASP A 202 -13.82 -15.33 -9.12
CA ASP A 202 -14.51 -15.72 -10.34
C ASP A 202 -14.57 -14.51 -11.30
N PRO A 203 -14.18 -14.65 -12.57
CA PRO A 203 -14.21 -13.54 -13.54
C PRO A 203 -15.60 -12.92 -13.74
N ALA A 204 -16.68 -13.63 -13.40
CA ALA A 204 -18.03 -13.11 -13.43
C ALA A 204 -18.40 -12.25 -12.21
N THR A 205 -17.55 -12.15 -11.19
CA THR A 205 -17.80 -11.35 -9.98
C THR A 205 -17.85 -9.85 -10.33
N PRO A 206 -18.93 -9.12 -9.99
CA PRO A 206 -18.96 -7.67 -10.17
C PRO A 206 -17.86 -6.97 -9.35
N VAL A 207 -17.19 -5.98 -9.95
CA VAL A 207 -16.10 -5.24 -9.28
C VAL A 207 -16.55 -4.59 -7.97
N ALA A 208 -17.81 -4.18 -7.88
CA ALA A 208 -18.38 -3.58 -6.66
C ALA A 208 -18.45 -4.55 -5.49
N ASP A 209 -18.52 -5.85 -5.76
CA ASP A 209 -18.64 -6.94 -4.78
C ASP A 209 -17.28 -7.54 -4.39
N LEU A 210 -16.19 -7.12 -5.05
CA LEU A 210 -14.85 -7.53 -4.66
C LEU A 210 -14.53 -6.99 -3.25
N PRO A 211 -13.87 -7.79 -2.40
CA PRO A 211 -13.55 -7.41 -1.04
C PRO A 211 -12.64 -6.18 -1.02
N LYS A 212 -12.97 -5.22 -0.15
CA LYS A 212 -12.20 -4.00 0.05
C LYS A 212 -11.35 -4.13 1.31
N PRO A 213 -10.14 -3.56 1.35
CA PRO A 213 -9.35 -3.53 2.57
C PRO A 213 -10.08 -2.73 3.64
N ALA A 214 -10.02 -3.20 4.89
CA ALA A 214 -10.57 -2.49 6.05
C ALA A 214 -9.93 -1.10 6.23
N ILE A 215 -8.67 -0.94 5.85
CA ILE A 215 -7.95 0.34 5.84
C ILE A 215 -7.92 0.86 4.41
N ARG A 216 -8.48 2.05 4.19
CA ARG A 216 -8.48 2.64 2.86
C ARG A 216 -7.04 2.96 2.41
N PRO A 217 -6.63 2.54 1.21
CA PRO A 217 -5.29 2.82 0.72
C PRO A 217 -5.10 4.29 0.35
N TYR A 218 -3.83 4.68 0.18
CA TYR A 218 -3.47 6.04 -0.23
C TYR A 218 -4.17 6.40 -1.56
N PRO A 219 -4.99 7.46 -1.61
CA PRO A 219 -5.83 7.74 -2.76
C PRO A 219 -5.05 8.49 -3.85
N THR A 220 -4.30 7.73 -4.65
CA THR A 220 -3.40 8.22 -5.70
C THR A 220 -4.11 9.03 -6.78
N GLN A 221 -5.41 8.81 -7.02
CA GLN A 221 -6.20 9.55 -8.00
C GLN A 221 -6.28 11.07 -7.72
N TYR A 222 -6.03 11.48 -6.47
CA TYR A 222 -6.04 12.89 -6.07
C TYR A 222 -4.65 13.54 -6.09
N VAL A 223 -3.63 12.86 -6.61
CA VAL A 223 -2.27 13.38 -6.78
C VAL A 223 -2.18 14.06 -8.15
N GLN A 224 -2.24 15.39 -8.17
CA GLN A 224 -2.25 16.14 -9.42
C GLN A 224 -1.55 17.50 -9.28
N ASN A 225 -0.82 17.91 -10.32
CA ASN A 225 -0.22 19.23 -10.40
C ASN A 225 -1.31 20.31 -10.54
N TRP A 226 -0.98 21.51 -10.06
CA TRP A 226 -1.73 22.73 -10.24
C TRP A 226 -0.77 23.85 -10.60
N THR A 227 -1.13 24.70 -11.55
CA THR A 227 -0.31 25.85 -11.95
C THR A 227 -0.95 27.11 -11.39
N ALA A 228 -0.19 27.83 -10.55
CA ALA A 228 -0.58 29.10 -9.99
C ALA A 228 -0.62 30.21 -11.07
N LYS A 229 -1.25 31.34 -10.75
CA LYS A 229 -1.39 32.47 -11.68
C LYS A 229 -0.05 33.06 -12.14
N ASP A 230 0.98 32.94 -11.30
CA ASP A 230 2.35 33.37 -11.59
C ASP A 230 3.16 32.33 -12.38
N GLY A 231 2.52 31.22 -12.81
CA GLY A 231 3.14 30.15 -13.58
C GLY A 231 3.81 29.07 -12.74
N GLU A 232 3.86 29.24 -11.41
CA GLU A 232 4.48 28.26 -10.52
C GLU A 232 3.68 26.94 -10.50
N THR A 233 4.37 25.80 -10.68
CA THR A 233 3.74 24.48 -10.64
C THR A 233 3.88 23.85 -9.25
N ILE A 234 2.75 23.48 -8.66
CA ILE A 234 2.63 22.94 -7.30
C ILE A 234 1.95 21.58 -7.38
N LEU A 235 2.51 20.58 -6.69
CA LEU A 235 1.88 19.26 -6.57
C LEU A 235 0.89 19.26 -5.41
N ILE A 236 -0.40 19.06 -5.69
CA ILE A 236 -1.39 18.84 -4.64
C ILE A 236 -1.65 17.34 -4.54
N ARG A 237 -1.55 16.81 -3.32
CA ARG A 237 -1.74 15.38 -3.05
C ARG A 237 -2.38 15.15 -1.68
N PRO A 238 -2.96 13.97 -1.42
CA PRO A 238 -3.33 13.59 -0.06
C PRO A 238 -2.12 13.59 0.88
N ILE A 239 -2.35 13.98 2.13
CA ILE A 239 -1.35 13.94 3.20
C ILE A 239 -0.87 12.52 3.44
N ARG A 240 0.35 12.35 3.94
CA ARG A 240 0.93 11.07 4.34
C ARG A 240 1.40 11.13 5.79
N PRO A 241 1.52 9.99 6.48
CA PRO A 241 2.05 9.97 7.84
C PRO A 241 3.46 10.57 7.92
N GLU A 242 4.27 10.38 6.88
CA GLU A 242 5.64 10.90 6.79
C GLU A 242 5.71 12.43 6.60
N ASP A 243 4.58 13.12 6.44
CA ASP A 243 4.54 14.58 6.29
C ASP A 243 4.64 15.35 7.61
N GLU A 244 4.63 14.67 8.77
CA GLU A 244 4.68 15.32 10.07
C GLU A 244 5.86 16.31 10.23
N PRO A 245 7.10 15.97 9.82
CA PRO A 245 8.21 16.94 9.84
C PRO A 245 8.00 18.13 8.90
N LEU A 246 7.31 17.95 7.77
CA LEU A 246 6.98 19.04 6.84
C LEU A 246 5.88 19.95 7.41
N LEU A 247 4.96 19.39 8.19
CA LEU A 247 3.94 20.15 8.92
C LEU A 247 4.54 21.04 10.01
N VAL A 248 5.63 20.60 10.66
CA VAL A 248 6.38 21.43 11.62
C VAL A 248 6.89 22.69 10.92
N LYS A 249 7.67 22.52 9.83
CA LYS A 249 8.20 23.62 9.01
C LYS A 249 7.10 24.52 8.46
N PHE A 250 5.99 23.93 8.02
CA PHE A 250 4.82 24.67 7.57
C PHE A 250 4.25 25.57 8.68
N HIS A 251 4.09 25.05 9.89
CA HIS A 251 3.59 25.84 11.03
C HIS A 251 4.56 26.95 11.46
N GLU A 252 5.87 26.76 11.36
CA GLU A 252 6.86 27.80 11.67
C GLU A 252 6.73 29.04 10.76
N ARG A 253 6.22 28.89 9.53
CA ARG A 253 6.06 29.98 8.56
C ARG A 253 4.75 30.77 8.69
N LEU A 254 3.80 30.32 9.51
CA LEU A 254 2.48 30.97 9.63
C LEU A 254 2.53 32.19 10.53
N SER A 255 1.92 33.29 10.09
CA SER A 255 1.68 34.45 10.96
C SER A 255 0.66 34.15 12.07
N GLU A 256 0.73 34.89 13.18
CA GLU A 256 -0.26 34.81 14.26
C GLU A 256 -1.68 35.11 13.78
N ARG A 257 -1.83 36.05 12.83
CA ARG A 257 -3.10 36.37 12.19
C ARG A 257 -3.66 35.15 11.46
N THR A 258 -2.85 34.48 10.64
CA THR A 258 -3.27 33.30 9.89
C THR A 258 -3.67 32.15 10.81
N VAL A 259 -2.94 31.95 11.92
CA VAL A 259 -3.28 30.97 12.96
C VAL A 259 -4.62 31.32 13.62
N TYR A 260 -4.80 32.56 14.06
CA TYR A 260 -6.03 33.02 14.70
C TYR A 260 -7.25 32.82 13.78
N MET A 261 -7.13 33.19 12.50
CA MET A 261 -8.20 33.05 11.51
C MET A 261 -8.63 31.59 11.29
N ARG A 262 -7.73 30.62 11.52
CA ARG A 262 -8.01 29.19 11.33
C ARG A 262 -8.57 28.51 12.58
N PHE A 263 -8.03 28.83 13.75
CA PHE A 263 -8.33 28.14 15.01
C PHE A 263 -9.25 28.93 15.95
N PHE A 264 -9.66 30.14 15.54
CA PHE A 264 -10.52 31.07 16.27
C PHE A 264 -9.98 31.41 17.68
N SER A 265 -8.70 31.17 17.88
CA SER A 265 -8.00 31.33 19.14
C SER A 265 -6.50 31.47 18.87
N PRO A 266 -5.77 32.23 19.70
CA PRO A 266 -4.32 32.26 19.63
C PRO A 266 -3.79 30.87 20.03
N LEU A 267 -2.95 30.29 19.18
CA LEU A 267 -2.32 29.00 19.42
C LEU A 267 -0.81 29.15 19.24
N ASN A 268 -0.05 29.00 20.34
CA ASN A 268 1.38 29.24 20.30
C ASN A 268 2.11 28.18 19.45
N LEU A 269 3.31 28.51 18.96
CA LEU A 269 4.05 27.62 18.06
C LEU A 269 4.31 26.24 18.68
N GLY A 270 4.69 26.17 19.96
CA GLY A 270 4.95 24.90 20.65
C GLY A 270 3.74 23.95 20.66
N GLN A 271 2.53 24.48 20.88
CA GLN A 271 1.29 23.71 20.78
C GLN A 271 1.00 23.26 19.33
N ARG A 272 1.32 24.11 18.35
CA ARG A 272 1.08 23.82 16.93
C ARG A 272 1.98 22.69 16.42
N VAL A 273 3.24 22.67 16.85
CA VAL A 273 4.26 21.71 16.39
C VAL A 273 4.44 20.50 17.30
N ALA A 274 3.59 20.36 18.33
CA ALA A 274 3.64 19.20 19.21
C ALA A 274 3.47 17.89 18.43
N HIS A 275 4.40 16.95 18.61
CA HIS A 275 4.45 15.68 17.88
C HIS A 275 3.12 14.90 17.94
N GLU A 276 2.51 14.80 19.13
CA GLU A 276 1.22 14.10 19.32
C GLU A 276 0.07 14.74 18.51
N ARG A 277 0.10 16.07 18.35
CA ARG A 277 -0.88 16.79 17.56
C ARG A 277 -0.65 16.57 16.07
N LEU A 278 0.58 16.77 15.59
CA LEU A 278 0.88 16.66 14.16
C LEU A 278 0.80 15.22 13.65
N SER A 279 1.17 14.24 14.47
CA SER A 279 1.00 12.83 14.14
C SER A 279 -0.48 12.48 13.85
N ARG A 280 -1.41 13.00 14.68
CA ARG A 280 -2.86 12.83 14.44
C ARG A 280 -3.36 13.57 13.20
N ILE A 281 -2.74 14.70 12.86
CA ILE A 281 -3.12 15.47 11.67
C ILE A 281 -2.61 14.81 10.38
N ALA A 282 -1.41 14.22 10.41
CA ALA A 282 -0.77 13.57 9.28
C ALA A 282 -1.26 12.13 9.05
N PHE A 283 -1.50 11.38 10.14
CA PHE A 283 -1.98 10.00 10.07
C PHE A 283 -3.50 9.95 10.15
N ILE A 284 -4.15 10.06 8.99
CA ILE A 284 -5.61 10.05 8.86
C ILE A 284 -6.13 8.72 8.31
N ASP A 285 -7.38 8.39 8.64
CA ASP A 285 -8.16 7.40 7.90
C ASP A 285 -8.81 8.08 6.70
N TYR A 286 -8.33 7.78 5.48
CA TYR A 286 -8.85 8.33 4.23
C TYR A 286 -10.35 8.03 3.98
N ASN A 287 -10.94 7.11 4.73
CA ASN A 287 -12.37 6.82 4.66
C ASN A 287 -13.20 7.84 5.48
N GLN A 288 -12.66 8.36 6.58
CA GLN A 288 -13.34 9.29 7.49
C GLN A 288 -12.92 10.75 7.25
N GLU A 289 -11.65 10.98 6.91
CA GLU A 289 -11.08 12.29 6.69
C GLU A 289 -10.29 12.30 5.39
N MET A 290 -10.36 13.40 4.64
CA MET A 290 -9.45 13.67 3.53
C MET A 290 -8.66 14.93 3.84
N ALA A 291 -7.34 14.88 3.70
CA ALA A 291 -6.50 16.08 3.76
C ALA A 291 -5.63 16.18 2.52
N LEU A 292 -5.69 17.30 1.81
CA LEU A 292 -4.86 17.64 0.68
C LEU A 292 -3.79 18.65 1.10
N VAL A 293 -2.54 18.36 0.73
CA VAL A 293 -1.38 19.22 0.96
C VAL A 293 -0.78 19.63 -0.39
N PRO A 294 -0.75 20.94 -0.72
CA PRO A 294 0.06 21.47 -1.80
C PRO A 294 1.53 21.45 -1.39
N THR A 295 2.36 20.89 -2.24
CA THR A 295 3.78 20.68 -2.01
C THR A 295 4.61 21.15 -3.20
N ARG A 296 5.78 21.71 -2.93
CA ARG A 296 6.79 22.04 -3.94
C ARG A 296 8.19 21.75 -3.39
N MET A 297 9.18 21.75 -4.28
CA MET A 297 10.58 21.84 -3.88
C MET A 297 10.90 23.32 -3.64
N ASN A 298 11.37 23.66 -2.44
CA ASN A 298 11.80 25.00 -2.12
C ASN A 298 13.01 25.37 -3.02
N PRO A 299 12.94 26.48 -3.80
CA PRO A 299 14.02 26.85 -4.72
C PRO A 299 15.36 27.18 -4.05
N GLU A 300 15.34 27.61 -2.79
CA GLU A 300 16.53 28.04 -2.04
C GLU A 300 17.18 26.88 -1.30
N SER A 301 16.39 26.06 -0.58
CA SER A 301 16.91 24.94 0.21
C SER A 301 17.01 23.63 -0.58
N GLY A 302 16.26 23.48 -1.67
CA GLY A 302 16.11 22.22 -2.39
C GLY A 302 15.33 21.15 -1.61
N GLU A 303 14.67 21.50 -0.51
CA GLU A 303 13.87 20.59 0.29
C GLU A 303 12.38 20.65 -0.06
N PRO A 304 11.60 19.56 0.09
CA PRO A 304 10.16 19.62 -0.06
C PRO A 304 9.53 20.48 1.05
N GLU A 305 8.51 21.27 0.70
CA GLU A 305 7.74 22.05 1.67
C GLU A 305 6.24 21.96 1.41
N ILE A 306 5.46 22.11 2.48
CA ILE A 306 3.99 22.24 2.45
C ILE A 306 3.62 23.72 2.42
N LEU A 307 2.73 24.09 1.49
CA LEU A 307 2.26 25.47 1.27
C LEU A 307 0.87 25.70 1.88
N GLY A 308 0.16 24.63 2.20
CA GLY A 308 -1.15 24.69 2.80
C GLY A 308 -1.67 23.31 3.21
N ALA A 309 -2.80 23.30 3.89
CA ALA A 309 -3.53 22.09 4.22
C ALA A 309 -5.01 22.37 4.06
N GLY A 310 -5.68 21.58 3.24
CA GLY A 310 -7.13 21.54 3.15
C GLY A 310 -7.65 20.21 3.67
N ARG A 311 -8.61 20.22 4.58
CA ARG A 311 -9.19 19.01 5.18
C ARG A 311 -10.69 18.96 4.95
N LEU A 312 -11.23 17.76 4.83
CA LEU A 312 -12.65 17.42 4.77
C LEU A 312 -12.89 16.25 5.72
N ILE A 313 -13.67 16.47 6.77
CA ILE A 313 -13.89 15.52 7.87
C ILE A 313 -15.37 15.10 7.83
N LYS A 314 -15.65 13.83 7.61
CA LYS A 314 -17.02 13.32 7.55
C LYS A 314 -17.67 13.34 8.93
N GLU A 315 -18.91 13.78 8.99
CA GLU A 315 -19.73 13.66 10.20
C GLU A 315 -20.23 12.23 10.37
N HIS A 316 -20.09 11.67 11.57
CA HIS A 316 -20.50 10.31 11.83
C HIS A 316 -22.01 10.12 11.62
N GLY A 317 -22.39 9.09 10.84
CA GLY A 317 -23.79 8.74 10.57
C GLY A 317 -24.52 9.70 9.61
N ARG A 318 -23.85 10.71 9.06
CA ARG A 318 -24.42 11.67 8.11
C ARG A 318 -23.64 11.65 6.81
N ARG A 319 -24.31 12.01 5.72
CA ARG A 319 -23.65 12.24 4.41
C ARG A 319 -23.17 13.69 4.33
N GLU A 320 -22.60 14.19 5.42
CA GLU A 320 -22.14 15.57 5.53
C GLU A 320 -20.68 15.59 5.95
N ALA A 321 -19.94 16.63 5.57
CA ALA A 321 -18.57 16.83 6.03
C ALA A 321 -18.26 18.29 6.33
N GLU A 322 -17.42 18.51 7.33
CA GLU A 322 -16.84 19.80 7.63
C GLU A 322 -15.53 19.99 6.88
N PHE A 323 -15.35 21.12 6.20
CA PHE A 323 -14.07 21.48 5.59
C PHE A 323 -13.28 22.45 6.44
N SER A 324 -11.97 22.45 6.25
CA SER A 324 -11.10 23.50 6.76
C SER A 324 -9.88 23.73 5.89
N LEU A 325 -9.34 24.95 5.90
CA LEU A 325 -8.23 25.35 5.03
C LEU A 325 -7.23 26.22 5.80
N LEU A 326 -5.95 26.01 5.55
CA LEU A 326 -4.86 26.82 6.08
C LEU A 326 -3.80 26.97 4.99
N ILE A 327 -3.44 28.20 4.62
CA ILE A 327 -2.47 28.51 3.55
C ILE A 327 -1.39 29.43 4.14
N THR A 328 -0.12 29.22 3.79
CA THR A 328 0.96 30.11 4.22
C THR A 328 0.79 31.51 3.65
N ASP A 329 1.20 32.51 4.43
CA ASP A 329 0.95 33.92 4.16
C ASP A 329 1.45 34.36 2.77
N ASP A 330 2.59 33.85 2.32
CA ASP A 330 3.22 34.07 1.01
C ASP A 330 2.45 33.46 -0.19
N PHE A 331 1.53 32.53 0.06
CA PHE A 331 0.68 31.88 -0.95
C PHE A 331 -0.79 32.30 -0.89
N GLN A 332 -1.15 33.19 0.03
CA GLN A 332 -2.49 33.79 0.06
C GLN A 332 -2.69 34.72 -1.14
N GLY A 333 -3.93 34.82 -1.64
CA GLY A 333 -4.26 35.63 -2.83
C GLY A 333 -3.84 35.02 -4.18
N LYS A 334 -3.03 33.96 -4.20
CA LYS A 334 -2.60 33.28 -5.44
C LYS A 334 -3.62 32.30 -6.03
N GLY A 335 -4.74 32.07 -5.33
CA GLY A 335 -5.80 31.14 -5.74
C GLY A 335 -5.68 29.73 -5.17
N LEU A 336 -4.61 29.42 -4.44
CA LEU A 336 -4.36 28.08 -3.88
C LEU A 336 -5.47 27.60 -2.93
N GLY A 337 -6.00 28.48 -2.07
CA GLY A 337 -7.12 28.14 -1.19
C GLY A 337 -8.40 27.77 -1.94
N ARG A 338 -8.70 28.48 -3.04
CA ARG A 338 -9.84 28.18 -3.92
C ARG A 338 -9.67 26.82 -4.60
N GLU A 339 -8.48 26.55 -5.13
CA GLU A 339 -8.17 25.27 -5.77
C GLU A 339 -8.31 24.11 -4.78
N LEU A 340 -7.74 24.24 -3.56
CA LEU A 340 -7.87 23.21 -2.54
C LEU A 340 -9.33 22.93 -2.18
N LEU A 341 -10.14 23.97 -1.95
CA LEU A 341 -11.55 23.78 -1.61
C LEU A 341 -12.32 23.15 -2.78
N ALA A 342 -12.05 23.57 -4.02
CA ALA A 342 -12.68 22.99 -5.20
C ALA A 342 -12.38 21.48 -5.32
N ARG A 343 -11.13 21.07 -5.06
CA ARG A 343 -10.76 19.64 -5.04
C ARG A 343 -11.44 18.88 -3.92
N LEU A 344 -11.49 19.43 -2.70
CA LEU A 344 -12.22 18.80 -1.59
C LEU A 344 -13.71 18.66 -1.88
N VAL A 345 -14.32 19.64 -2.54
CA VAL A 345 -15.71 19.55 -3.02
C VAL A 345 -15.88 18.43 -4.04
N GLY A 346 -14.95 18.30 -4.99
CA GLY A 346 -14.91 17.17 -5.93
C GLY A 346 -14.83 15.82 -5.22
N ILE A 347 -13.91 15.69 -4.27
CA ILE A 347 -13.78 14.49 -3.44
C ILE A 347 -15.09 14.22 -2.68
N GLY A 348 -15.73 15.24 -2.11
CA GLY A 348 -17.00 15.07 -1.44
C GLY A 348 -18.09 14.47 -2.34
N ARG A 349 -18.13 14.84 -3.63
CA ARG A 349 -19.05 14.22 -4.59
C ARG A 349 -18.70 12.76 -4.87
N ASP A 350 -17.41 12.46 -5.09
CA ASP A 350 -16.93 11.09 -5.33
C ASP A 350 -17.21 10.16 -4.13
N GLU A 351 -17.17 10.71 -2.91
CA GLU A 351 -17.52 10.02 -1.66
C GLU A 351 -19.03 9.93 -1.42
N GLY A 352 -19.86 10.50 -2.30
CA GLY A 352 -21.31 10.52 -2.17
C GLY A 352 -21.80 11.34 -0.97
N LEU A 353 -21.10 12.40 -0.58
CA LEU A 353 -21.63 13.37 0.39
C LEU A 353 -22.80 14.15 -0.23
N GLN A 354 -23.73 14.57 0.61
CA GLN A 354 -24.88 15.42 0.26
C GLN A 354 -24.60 16.89 0.57
N ARG A 355 -23.79 17.16 1.61
CA ARG A 355 -23.48 18.52 2.05
C ARG A 355 -22.04 18.65 2.52
N ILE A 356 -21.43 19.78 2.19
CA ILE A 356 -20.17 20.25 2.79
C ILE A 356 -20.44 21.56 3.51
N HIS A 357 -19.91 21.72 4.72
CA HIS A 357 -20.02 22.96 5.47
C HIS A 357 -18.70 23.33 6.15
N GLY A 358 -18.63 24.54 6.68
CA GLY A 358 -17.49 24.99 7.47
C GLY A 358 -17.85 26.27 8.23
N TYR A 359 -16.97 26.66 9.14
CA TYR A 359 -17.10 27.89 9.92
C TYR A 359 -15.96 28.82 9.56
N VAL A 360 -16.27 30.10 9.39
CA VAL A 360 -15.31 31.14 8.98
C VAL A 360 -15.55 32.38 9.83
N LEU A 361 -14.50 32.99 10.36
CA LEU A 361 -14.64 34.28 11.06
C LEU A 361 -15.16 35.37 10.11
N PRO A 362 -16.05 36.28 10.55
CA PRO A 362 -16.55 37.38 9.73
C PRO A 362 -15.44 38.25 9.11
N GLU A 363 -14.31 38.39 9.80
CA GLU A 363 -13.15 39.17 9.37
C GLU A 363 -12.31 38.47 8.30
N ASN A 364 -12.51 37.17 8.06
CA ASN A 364 -11.80 36.39 7.04
C ASN A 364 -12.48 36.53 5.67
N THR A 365 -12.52 37.77 5.17
CA THR A 365 -13.17 38.14 3.90
C THR A 365 -12.62 37.36 2.71
N GLY A 366 -11.32 37.01 2.72
CA GLY A 366 -10.70 36.18 1.69
C GLY A 366 -11.33 34.78 1.60
N MET A 367 -11.49 34.11 2.74
CA MET A 367 -12.13 32.79 2.79
C MET A 367 -13.62 32.87 2.45
N LEU A 368 -14.34 33.88 2.95
CA LEU A 368 -15.75 34.10 2.60
C LEU A 368 -15.93 34.29 1.08
N LYS A 369 -15.01 35.03 0.44
CA LYS A 369 -15.04 35.20 -1.02
C LYS A 369 -14.80 33.89 -1.77
N VAL A 370 -13.84 33.07 -1.30
CA VAL A 370 -13.59 31.74 -1.87
C VAL A 370 -14.81 30.83 -1.75
N CYS A 371 -15.50 30.85 -0.61
CA CYS A 371 -16.75 30.11 -0.40
C CYS A 371 -17.84 30.58 -1.37
N GLU A 372 -18.05 31.89 -1.48
CA GLU A 372 -19.01 32.48 -2.42
C GLU A 372 -18.73 32.05 -3.88
N ASP A 373 -17.47 32.16 -4.32
CA ASP A 373 -17.05 31.82 -5.68
C ASP A 373 -17.22 30.32 -6.02
N LEU A 374 -17.31 29.46 -5.00
CA LEU A 374 -17.56 28.03 -5.14
C LEU A 374 -19.03 27.65 -4.86
N GLY A 375 -19.91 28.64 -4.68
CA GLY A 375 -21.35 28.45 -4.54
C GLY A 375 -21.84 28.11 -3.13
N PHE A 376 -21.00 28.29 -2.10
CA PHE A 376 -21.43 28.12 -0.72
C PHE A 376 -22.39 29.23 -0.31
N LYS A 377 -23.50 28.86 0.32
CA LYS A 377 -24.40 29.78 1.03
C LYS A 377 -23.78 30.18 2.35
N GLN A 378 -23.96 31.43 2.76
CA GLN A 378 -23.39 31.98 3.98
C GLN A 378 -24.51 32.35 4.96
N HIS A 379 -24.35 31.96 6.22
CA HIS A 379 -25.27 32.31 7.31
C HIS A 379 -24.46 32.76 8.52
N TYR A 380 -24.65 34.00 8.95
CA TYR A 380 -23.98 34.54 10.14
C TYR A 380 -24.67 34.03 11.41
N ASP A 381 -23.89 33.38 12.26
CA ASP A 381 -24.28 32.97 13.60
C ASP A 381 -23.77 34.02 14.61
N ALA A 382 -24.70 34.79 15.15
CA ALA A 382 -24.39 35.86 16.09
C ALA A 382 -23.99 35.36 17.48
N GLN A 383 -24.34 34.13 17.86
CA GLN A 383 -24.00 33.58 19.19
C GLN A 383 -22.53 33.18 19.25
N GLU A 384 -22.07 32.49 18.21
CA GLU A 384 -20.69 32.01 18.09
C GLU A 384 -19.76 33.02 17.39
N ASN A 385 -20.32 34.12 16.87
CA ASN A 385 -19.63 35.12 16.05
C ASN A 385 -18.85 34.51 14.87
N VAL A 386 -19.49 33.60 14.14
CA VAL A 386 -18.94 32.93 12.96
C VAL A 386 -19.91 32.97 11.80
N VAL A 387 -19.40 32.89 10.58
CA VAL A 387 -20.19 32.65 9.38
C VAL A 387 -20.15 31.16 9.06
N LYS A 388 -21.30 30.49 9.19
CA LYS A 388 -21.48 29.14 8.70
C LYS A 388 -21.64 29.18 7.18
N VAL A 389 -20.75 28.50 6.48
CA VAL A 389 -20.80 28.34 5.02
C VAL A 389 -21.28 26.93 4.69
N THR A 390 -22.14 26.78 3.68
CA THR A 390 -22.73 25.48 3.33
C THR A 390 -22.94 25.32 1.83
N LEU A 391 -22.55 24.17 1.30
CA LEU A 391 -22.73 23.75 -0.08
C LEU A 391 -23.48 22.41 -0.10
N GLU A 392 -24.59 22.35 -0.83
CA GLU A 392 -25.25 21.09 -1.21
C GLU A 392 -24.56 20.54 -2.48
N LEU A 393 -24.31 19.23 -2.54
CA LEU A 393 -23.41 18.61 -3.52
C LEU A 393 -24.05 18.06 -4.79
#